data_AF-K1TG02-F1
#
_entry.id   AF-K1TG02-F1
#
_cell.length_a   1.000
_cell.length_b   1.000
_cell.length_c   1.000
_cell.angle_alpha   90.00
_cell.angle_beta   90.00
_cell.angle_gamma   90.00
#
_symmetry.space_group_name_H-M   'P 1'
#
loop_
_entity.id
_entity.type
_entity.pdbx_description
1 polymer ?
#
loop_
_entity_poly.entity_id
_entity_poly.type
_entity_poly.pdbx_seq_one_letter_code
_entity_poly.pdbx_strand_id
1 'polypeptide(L)'
;MTELLLTALIADGHVLLEDVPGTGKTKLAKALAKSLNAKFSRVQFTPDLLPGDITGINVYDRQKNEFTLRKGPVFTNILLADELNRATPRTQAGLLECMEERQVTIEGVSYTPGEPFFVIAT
;
A
#
# COMPACT_ATOMS: atom_id res chain seq x y z
N MET A 1 -20.63 -4.70 -2.23
CA MET A 1 -19.24 -4.19 -2.26
C MET A 1 -18.85 -3.52 -0.95
N THR A 2 -19.54 -2.47 -0.51
CA THR A 2 -19.25 -1.75 0.76
C THR A 2 -19.24 -2.66 1.99
N GLU A 3 -20.25 -3.51 2.15
CA GLU A 3 -20.33 -4.46 3.27
C GLU A 3 -19.13 -5.41 3.28
N LEU A 4 -18.77 -6.01 2.13
CA LEU A 4 -17.61 -6.90 2.03
C LEU A 4 -16.28 -6.20 2.34
N LEU A 5 -16.12 -4.94 1.93
CA LEU A 5 -14.95 -4.14 2.28
C LEU A 5 -14.85 -3.89 3.79
N LEU A 6 -15.98 -3.56 4.43
CA LEU A 6 -16.02 -3.36 5.88
C LEU A 6 -15.80 -4.67 6.63
N THR A 7 -16.39 -5.77 6.18
CA THR A 7 -16.16 -7.10 6.75
C THR A 7 -14.68 -7.48 6.66
N ALA A 8 -14.06 -7.30 5.49
CA ALA A 8 -12.64 -7.57 5.31
C ALA A 8 -11.78 -6.69 6.23
N LEU A 9 -12.07 -5.39 6.30
CA LEU A 9 -11.35 -4.46 7.17
C LEU A 9 -11.43 -4.87 8.65
N ILE A 10 -12.63 -5.21 9.14
CA ILE A 10 -12.83 -5.61 10.55
C ILE A 10 -12.22 -6.98 10.84
N ALA A 11 -12.19 -7.87 9.84
CA ALA A 11 -11.54 -9.17 9.91
C ALA A 11 -10.02 -9.11 9.68
N ASP A 12 -9.44 -7.90 9.65
CA ASP A 12 -8.01 -7.70 9.39
C ASP A 12 -7.53 -8.27 8.05
N GLY A 13 -8.43 -8.43 7.07
CA GLY A 13 -8.13 -8.91 5.73
C GLY A 13 -7.75 -7.79 4.75
N HIS A 14 -7.47 -8.20 3.51
CA HIS A 14 -7.29 -7.30 2.37
C HIS A 14 -8.28 -7.67 1.25
N VAL A 15 -8.51 -6.78 0.29
CA VAL A 15 -9.49 -7.02 -0.78
C VAL A 15 -8.86 -6.86 -2.15
N LEU A 16 -9.07 -7.85 -3.02
CA LEU A 16 -8.85 -7.75 -4.46
C LEU A 16 -10.18 -7.46 -5.16
N LEU A 17 -10.25 -6.35 -5.90
CA LEU A 17 -11.45 -5.93 -6.64
C LEU A 17 -11.29 -6.23 -8.13
N GLU A 18 -11.74 -7.40 -8.55
CA GLU A 18 -11.93 -7.73 -9.97
C GLU A 18 -13.21 -7.05 -10.47
N ASP A 19 -13.08 -5.86 -11.07
CA ASP A 19 -14.25 -5.11 -11.55
C ASP A 19 -13.86 -4.23 -12.73
N VAL A 20 -14.84 -3.90 -13.57
CA VAL A 20 -14.63 -3.07 -14.76
C VAL A 20 -14.08 -1.67 -14.41
N PRO A 21 -13.23 -1.07 -15.27
CA PRO A 21 -12.73 0.29 -15.08
C PRO A 21 -13.87 1.30 -14.93
N GLY A 22 -13.67 2.33 -14.10
CA GLY A 22 -14.64 3.42 -13.93
C GLY A 22 -15.76 3.19 -12.91
N THR A 23 -15.74 2.07 -12.17
CA THR A 23 -16.72 1.72 -11.11
C THR A 23 -16.57 2.52 -9.80
N GLY A 24 -15.71 3.56 -9.78
CA GLY A 24 -15.58 4.45 -8.62
C GLY A 24 -14.76 3.87 -7.45
N LYS A 25 -13.99 2.79 -7.66
CA LYS A 25 -13.10 2.17 -6.66
C LYS A 25 -12.24 3.19 -5.89
N THR A 26 -11.67 4.17 -6.60
CA THR A 26 -10.88 5.25 -5.99
C THR A 26 -11.71 6.15 -5.07
N LYS A 27 -12.95 6.49 -5.46
CA LYS A 27 -13.84 7.30 -4.62
C LYS A 27 -14.23 6.53 -3.36
N LEU A 28 -14.51 5.24 -3.51
CA LEU A 28 -14.86 4.35 -2.40
C LEU A 28 -13.72 4.24 -1.38
N ALA A 29 -12.50 3.93 -1.83
CA ALA A 29 -11.33 3.82 -0.95
C ALA A 29 -11.04 5.13 -0.21
N LYS A 30 -11.12 6.28 -0.91
CA LYS A 30 -10.95 7.61 -0.29
C LYS A 30 -12.07 7.94 0.71
N ALA A 31 -13.32 7.60 0.39
CA ALA A 31 -14.45 7.82 1.28
C ALA A 31 -14.30 6.99 2.57
N LEU A 32 -13.93 5.71 2.44
CA LEU A 32 -13.66 4.83 3.57
C LEU A 32 -12.54 5.40 4.47
N ALA A 33 -11.42 5.82 3.89
CA ALA A 33 -10.33 6.42 4.64
C ALA A 33 -10.78 7.68 5.40
N LYS A 34 -11.53 8.56 4.74
CA LYS A 34 -12.06 9.78 5.37
C LYS A 34 -13.04 9.47 6.50
N SER A 35 -13.92 8.47 6.33
CA SER A 35 -14.88 8.05 7.36
C SER A 35 -14.20 7.51 8.62
N LEU A 36 -13.00 6.95 8.50
CA LEU A 36 -12.23 6.39 9.60
C LEU A 36 -11.14 7.34 10.13
N ASN A 37 -11.04 8.56 9.59
CA ASN A 37 -9.92 9.48 9.84
C ASN A 37 -8.54 8.83 9.61
N ALA A 38 -8.47 7.95 8.60
CA ALA A 38 -7.32 7.11 8.27
C ALA A 38 -6.49 7.76 7.15
N LYS A 39 -5.17 7.55 7.17
CA LYS A 39 -4.29 7.96 6.07
C LYS A 39 -4.62 7.14 4.83
N PHE A 40 -4.63 7.81 3.67
CA PHE A 40 -4.86 7.19 2.38
C PHE A 40 -3.64 7.36 1.49
N SER A 41 -3.24 6.29 0.83
CA SER A 41 -2.24 6.30 -0.22
C SER A 41 -2.74 5.52 -1.44
N ARG A 42 -2.22 5.86 -2.61
CA ARG A 42 -2.53 5.18 -3.86
C ARG A 42 -1.23 4.95 -4.62
N VAL A 43 -1.10 3.75 -5.18
CA VAL A 43 0.00 3.39 -6.06
C VAL A 43 -0.56 2.72 -7.31
N GLN A 44 0.01 3.09 -8.46
CA GLN A 44 -0.27 2.45 -9.74
C GLN A 44 0.86 1.47 -10.01
N PHE A 45 0.53 0.19 -10.18
CA PHE A 45 1.51 -0.82 -10.54
C PHE A 45 1.81 -0.72 -12.02
N THR A 46 3.09 -0.58 -12.35
CA THR A 46 3.61 -0.51 -13.71
C THR A 46 4.78 -1.49 -13.87
N PRO A 47 5.12 -1.90 -15.10
CA PRO A 47 6.19 -2.89 -15.33
C PRO A 47 7.58 -2.44 -14.85
N ASP A 48 7.80 -1.14 -14.74
CA ASP A 48 9.05 -0.50 -14.33
C ASP A 48 9.16 -0.26 -12.81
N LEU A 49 8.06 -0.44 -12.07
CA LEU A 49 8.02 -0.19 -10.63
C LEU A 49 8.90 -1.19 -9.87
N LEU A 50 9.77 -0.70 -8.98
CA LEU A 50 10.65 -1.52 -8.16
C LEU A 50 10.04 -1.82 -6.79
N PRO A 51 10.45 -2.89 -6.10
CA PRO A 51 9.98 -3.18 -4.74
C PRO A 51 10.18 -2.00 -3.77
N GLY A 52 11.32 -1.31 -3.87
CA GLY A 52 11.62 -0.14 -3.05
C GLY A 52 10.70 1.06 -3.30
N ASP A 53 10.07 1.15 -4.46
CA ASP A 53 9.07 2.19 -4.72
C ASP A 53 7.75 1.93 -3.97
N ILE A 54 7.52 0.67 -3.56
CA ILE A 54 6.38 0.25 -2.74
C ILE A 54 6.71 0.34 -1.25
N THR A 55 7.82 -0.28 -0.85
CA THR A 55 8.21 -0.43 0.56
C THR A 55 8.89 0.82 1.09
N GLY A 56 9.68 1.51 0.28
CA GLY A 56 10.53 2.63 0.67
C GLY A 56 12.01 2.32 0.48
N ILE A 57 12.81 3.38 0.44
CA ILE A 57 14.26 3.29 0.23
C ILE A 57 15.00 4.30 1.09
N ASN A 58 16.23 3.97 1.50
CA ASN A 58 17.12 4.95 2.09
C ASN A 58 17.77 5.79 0.99
N VAL A 59 17.59 7.11 1.07
CA VAL A 59 18.15 8.07 0.11
C VAL A 59 19.15 8.94 0.84
N TYR A 60 20.31 9.16 0.22
CA TYR A 60 21.31 10.06 0.78
C TYR A 60 20.85 11.52 0.71
N ASP A 61 20.62 12.14 1.87
CA ASP A 61 20.32 13.56 1.99
C ASP A 61 21.64 14.35 2.07
N ARG A 62 21.96 15.08 0.99
CA ARG A 62 23.19 15.87 0.89
C ARG A 62 23.24 17.05 1.86
N GLN A 63 22.09 17.56 2.33
CA GLN A 63 22.08 18.69 3.27
C GLN A 63 22.42 18.22 4.69
N LYS A 64 21.96 17.01 5.04
CA LYS A 64 22.18 16.40 6.36
C LYS A 64 23.43 15.51 6.42
N ASN A 65 24.00 15.17 5.26
CA ASN A 65 25.07 14.16 5.14
C ASN A 65 24.70 12.82 5.78
N GLU A 66 23.44 12.41 5.66
CA GLU A 66 22.94 11.15 6.22
C GLU A 66 22.00 10.46 5.24
N PHE A 67 21.86 9.13 5.36
CA PHE A 67 20.81 8.39 4.67
C PHE A 67 19.48 8.62 5.41
N THR A 68 18.48 9.16 4.71
CA THR A 68 17.13 9.35 5.22
C THR A 68 16.18 8.36 4.55
N LEU A 69 15.34 7.70 5.36
CA LEU A 69 14.29 6.84 4.84
C LEU A 69 13.24 7.65 4.08
N ARG A 70 13.12 7.39 2.78
CA ARG A 70 11.98 7.79 1.97
C ARG A 70 10.93 6.68 2.01
N LYS A 71 9.92 6.89 2.86
CA LYS A 71 8.79 5.97 3.03
C LYS A 71 8.03 5.77 1.72
N GLY A 72 7.78 4.51 1.35
CA GLY A 72 6.91 4.13 0.24
C GLY A 72 5.41 4.28 0.55
N PRO A 73 4.54 4.05 -0.45
CA PRO A 73 3.09 4.19 -0.32
C PRO A 73 2.45 3.24 0.70
N VAL A 74 3.10 2.13 1.07
CA VAL A 74 2.60 1.20 2.09
C VAL A 74 2.54 1.82 3.50
N PHE A 75 3.25 2.91 3.76
CA PHE A 75 3.19 3.62 5.04
C PHE A 75 1.94 4.49 5.17
N THR A 76 0.78 3.85 5.12
CA THR A 76 -0.56 4.41 5.18
C THR A 76 -1.46 3.52 6.02
N ASN A 77 -2.71 3.92 6.24
CA ASN A 77 -3.73 3.05 6.81
C ASN A 77 -4.49 2.32 5.70
N ILE A 78 -4.94 3.05 4.68
CA ILE A 78 -5.62 2.47 3.51
C ILE A 78 -4.77 2.70 2.27
N LEU A 79 -4.43 1.62 1.59
CA LEU A 79 -3.68 1.61 0.33
C LEU A 79 -4.58 1.14 -0.81
N LEU A 80 -4.71 1.97 -1.85
CA LEU A 80 -5.25 1.53 -3.14
C LEU A 80 -4.08 1.15 -4.06
N ALA A 81 -3.96 -0.13 -4.40
CA ALA A 81 -2.95 -0.67 -5.30
C ALA A 81 -3.60 -1.01 -6.66
N ASP A 82 -3.46 -0.13 -7.64
CA ASP A 82 -4.12 -0.31 -8.93
C ASP A 82 -3.27 -1.12 -9.93
N GLU A 83 -3.92 -2.00 -10.68
CA GLU A 83 -3.34 -2.85 -11.74
C GLU A 83 -2.15 -3.68 -11.24
N LEU A 84 -2.33 -4.33 -10.09
CA LEU A 84 -1.29 -5.13 -9.41
C LEU A 84 -0.60 -6.10 -10.38
N ASN A 85 -1.38 -6.69 -11.28
CA ASN A 85 -0.97 -7.64 -12.31
C ASN A 85 0.00 -7.06 -13.37
N ARG A 86 0.20 -5.74 -13.45
CA ARG A 86 1.13 -5.11 -14.40
C ARG A 86 2.57 -5.06 -13.92
N ALA A 87 2.84 -5.14 -12.63
CA ALA A 87 4.22 -5.14 -12.13
C ALA A 87 4.85 -6.53 -12.14
N THR A 88 6.16 -6.57 -11.97
CA THR A 88 6.90 -7.83 -11.86
C THR A 88 6.49 -8.61 -10.60
N PRO A 89 6.60 -9.95 -10.58
CA PRO A 89 6.36 -10.75 -9.39
C PRO A 89 7.19 -10.31 -8.18
N ARG A 90 8.41 -9.81 -8.40
CA ARG A 90 9.28 -9.31 -7.33
C ARG A 90 8.71 -8.04 -6.68
N THR A 91 8.14 -7.13 -7.47
CA THR A 91 7.50 -5.91 -6.96
C THR A 91 6.20 -6.24 -6.23
N GLN A 92 5.42 -7.18 -6.74
CA GLN A 92 4.22 -7.67 -6.05
C GLN A 92 4.56 -8.32 -4.70
N ALA A 93 5.62 -9.13 -4.66
CA ALA A 93 6.09 -9.78 -3.43
C ALA A 93 6.37 -8.76 -2.31
N GLY A 94 6.95 -7.60 -2.64
CA GLY A 94 7.17 -6.53 -1.66
C GLY A 94 5.88 -6.02 -1.02
N LEU A 95 4.79 -5.89 -1.77
CA LEU A 95 3.48 -5.54 -1.21
C LEU A 95 2.89 -6.68 -0.38
N LEU A 96 2.96 -7.91 -0.88
CA LEU A 96 2.40 -9.10 -0.22
C LEU A 96 3.07 -9.38 1.12
N GLU A 97 4.39 -9.23 1.21
CA GLU A 97 5.13 -9.31 2.47
C GLU A 97 4.62 -8.27 3.47
N CYS A 98 4.40 -7.02 3.03
CA CYS A 98 3.83 -5.98 3.89
C CYS A 98 2.42 -6.32 4.38
N MET A 99 1.61 -6.98 3.54
CA MET A 99 0.25 -7.40 3.88
C MET A 99 0.25 -8.51 4.93
N GLU A 100 1.09 -9.54 4.72
CA GLU A 100 1.16 -10.70 5.62
C GLU A 100 1.80 -10.33 6.97
N GLU A 101 2.97 -9.68 6.94
CA GLU A 101 3.77 -9.43 8.12
C GLU A 101 3.36 -8.15 8.86
N ARG A 102 2.56 -7.28 8.22
CA ARG A 102 2.18 -5.93 8.72
C ARG A 102 3.38 -5.08 9.13
N GLN A 103 4.51 -5.32 8.48
CA GLN A 103 5.74 -4.59 8.67
C GLN A 103 6.49 -4.53 7.34
N VAL A 104 7.42 -3.60 7.27
CA VAL A 104 8.28 -3.38 6.13
C VAL A 104 9.70 -3.36 6.62
N THR A 105 10.53 -4.29 6.15
CA THR A 105 11.94 -4.33 6.51
C THR A 105 12.78 -3.70 5.42
N ILE A 106 13.52 -2.64 5.76
CA ILE A 106 14.37 -1.90 4.84
C ILE A 106 15.77 -1.88 5.44
N GLU A 107 16.71 -2.54 4.75
CA GLU A 107 18.12 -2.63 5.16
C GLU A 107 18.30 -3.14 6.62
N GLY A 108 17.48 -4.12 7.01
CA GLY A 108 17.54 -4.75 8.34
C GLY A 108 16.81 -3.99 9.45
N VAL A 109 16.17 -2.85 9.14
CA VAL A 109 15.31 -2.13 10.08
C VAL A 109 13.85 -2.33 9.70
N SER A 110 13.05 -2.83 10.64
CA SER A 110 11.62 -3.05 10.45
C SER A 110 10.81 -1.82 10.87
N TYR A 111 9.83 -1.47 10.04
CA TYR A 111 8.91 -0.35 10.26
C TYR A 111 7.48 -0.82 10.11
N THR A 112 6.57 -0.30 10.93
CA THR A 112 5.15 -0.62 10.81
C THR A 112 4.41 0.38 9.91
N PRO A 113 3.53 -0.09 9.00
CA PRO A 113 2.50 0.73 8.37
C PRO A 113 1.56 1.37 9.41
N GLY A 114 0.63 2.21 8.94
CA GLY A 114 -0.39 2.76 9.83
C GLY A 114 -1.41 1.69 10.21
N GLU A 115 -1.89 1.69 11.45
CA GLU A 115 -2.95 0.79 11.93
C GLU A 115 -4.33 1.48 11.93
N PRO A 116 -5.38 0.86 11.35
CA PRO A 116 -5.37 -0.41 10.62
C PRO A 116 -4.63 -0.29 9.28
N PHE A 117 -3.98 -1.38 8.82
CA PHE A 117 -3.35 -1.47 7.51
C PHE A 117 -4.21 -2.31 6.56
N PHE A 118 -4.89 -1.64 5.62
CA PHE A 118 -5.87 -2.24 4.72
C PHE A 118 -5.49 -1.96 3.27
N VAL A 119 -5.46 -3.01 2.46
CA VAL A 119 -5.06 -2.93 1.05
C VAL A 119 -6.25 -3.28 0.18
N ILE A 120 -6.55 -2.41 -0.76
CA ILE A 120 -7.54 -2.60 -1.81
C ILE A 120 -6.76 -2.69 -3.11
N ALA A 121 -6.63 -3.88 -3.67
CA ALA A 121 -5.93 -4.13 -4.93
C ALA A 121 -6.90 -4.19 -6.11
N THR A 122 -6.45 -3.82 -7.31
CA THR A 122 -7.20 -3.94 -8.57
C THR A 122 -6.37 -4.55 -9.68
#